data_AF-A0A661S3V4-F1
#
_entry.id   AF-A0A661S3V4-F1
#
_cell.length_a   1.000
_cell.length_b   1.000
_cell.length_c   1.000
_cell.angle_alpha   90.00
_cell.angle_beta   90.00
_cell.angle_gamma   90.00
#
_symmetry.space_group_name_H-M   'P 1'
#
loop_
_entity.id
_entity.type
_entity.pdbx_description
1 polymer ?
#
loop_
_entity_poly.entity_id
_entity_poly.type
_entity_poly.pdbx_seq_one_letter_code
_entity_poly.pdbx_strand_id
1 'polypeptide(L)'
;REESIELFRKGVARVLVSAKSLIEGFDVPAADVGIVVASSSSVRQRIQTLGRILRKKDEGDKNAVLHVLYMAQTTDEFIYEKNDWEEVVGADKNLYYIWDPAVDKEVTSKTDPPRRPPPKETQIDLAVFKPGDVYPGKYEGEEYSCDSKGNVSDSQKRLVSNPQDVDQKVISVKESAGKFRVTREKRAVLVLIKEEGSWVTHFAGILEHPFEFSEEKGTDEKIDASRLKPGDVYPGSSLEKSEYRLKQRSGGIIITKKIKGGEIYARVGKSADDSVMGKDAENLITAVREASEKEGGRISKFSVNELNHAIYLARSKAHFLCALEKGFEFPKKKGGK
;
A
#
# COMPACT_ATOMS: atom_id res chain seq x y z
N ARG A 1 -51.51 3.30 -0.18
CA ARG A 1 -50.39 2.35 0.04
C ARG A 1 -50.93 1.00 0.51
N GLU A 2 -51.65 0.97 1.63
CA GLU A 2 -52.22 -0.27 2.20
C GLU A 2 -53.26 -0.94 1.29
N GLU A 3 -54.17 -0.16 0.71
CA GLU A 3 -55.17 -0.68 -0.25
C GLU A 3 -54.53 -1.30 -1.50
N SER A 4 -53.55 -0.64 -2.12
CA SER A 4 -52.83 -1.18 -3.30
C SER A 4 -52.11 -2.49 -3.01
N ILE A 5 -51.59 -2.60 -1.78
CA ILE A 5 -50.96 -3.80 -1.25
C ILE A 5 -51.98 -4.93 -1.05
N GLU A 6 -53.14 -4.61 -0.48
CA GLU A 6 -54.20 -5.57 -0.23
C GLU A 6 -54.79 -6.09 -1.53
N LEU A 7 -55.01 -5.21 -2.52
CA LEU A 7 -55.42 -5.58 -3.88
C LEU A 7 -54.40 -6.52 -4.54
N PHE A 8 -53.10 -6.29 -4.34
CA PHE A 8 -52.05 -7.17 -4.86
C PHE A 8 -52.04 -8.53 -4.13
N ARG A 9 -52.16 -8.54 -2.80
CA ARG A 9 -52.25 -9.79 -2.00
C ARG A 9 -53.47 -10.64 -2.34
N LYS A 10 -54.60 -9.99 -2.66
CA LYS A 10 -55.84 -10.65 -3.10
C LYS A 10 -55.79 -11.10 -4.58
N GLY A 11 -54.72 -10.81 -5.30
CA GLY A 11 -54.58 -11.12 -6.73
C GLY A 11 -55.43 -10.23 -7.66
N VAL A 12 -56.12 -9.22 -7.12
CA VAL A 12 -56.92 -8.26 -7.90
C VAL A 12 -56.00 -7.35 -8.71
N ALA A 13 -54.94 -6.86 -8.09
CA ALA A 13 -53.85 -6.19 -8.79
C ALA A 13 -52.77 -7.21 -9.15
N ARG A 14 -52.41 -7.30 -10.44
CA ARG A 14 -51.38 -8.23 -10.94
C ARG A 14 -49.95 -7.68 -10.89
N VAL A 15 -49.81 -6.35 -10.77
CA VAL A 15 -48.52 -5.67 -10.79
C VAL A 15 -48.51 -4.60 -9.71
N LEU A 16 -47.42 -4.54 -8.94
CA LEU A 16 -47.17 -3.50 -7.96
C LEU A 16 -45.85 -2.81 -8.31
N VAL A 17 -45.88 -1.48 -8.49
CA VAL A 17 -44.70 -0.68 -8.86
C VAL A 17 -44.34 0.25 -7.70
N SER A 18 -43.05 0.34 -7.36
CA SER A 18 -42.55 1.29 -6.37
C SER A 18 -41.10 1.67 -6.64
N ALA A 19 -40.76 2.94 -6.39
CA ALA A 19 -39.42 3.47 -6.60
C ALA A 19 -38.50 3.39 -5.35
N LYS A 20 -39.07 3.40 -4.13
CA LYS A 20 -38.31 3.36 -2.86
C LYS A 20 -39.09 2.70 -1.71
N SER A 21 -40.42 2.83 -1.71
CA SER A 21 -41.30 2.57 -0.56
C SER A 21 -41.62 1.11 -0.27
N LEU A 22 -41.15 0.15 -1.08
CA LEU A 22 -41.25 -1.29 -0.76
C LEU A 22 -40.07 -1.79 0.08
N ILE A 23 -39.00 -0.99 0.22
CA ILE A 23 -37.77 -1.38 0.90
C ILE A 23 -37.90 -1.25 2.44
N GLU A 24 -38.67 -0.27 2.91
CA GLU A 24 -38.94 -0.05 4.33
C GLU A 24 -40.24 -0.76 4.76
N GLY A 25 -40.07 -1.95 5.34
CA GLY A 25 -41.08 -2.55 6.22
C GLY A 25 -42.15 -3.42 5.56
N PHE A 26 -42.09 -3.68 4.25
CA PHE A 26 -43.12 -4.48 3.57
C PHE A 26 -42.63 -5.85 3.05
N ASP A 27 -43.38 -6.90 3.32
CA ASP A 27 -43.12 -8.29 2.90
C ASP A 27 -44.19 -8.73 1.89
N VAL A 28 -43.76 -9.28 0.75
CA VAL A 28 -44.64 -9.61 -0.39
C VAL A 28 -44.52 -11.08 -0.78
N PRO A 29 -44.83 -12.01 0.15
CA PRO A 29 -44.66 -13.45 -0.08
C PRO A 29 -45.54 -13.98 -1.22
N ALA A 30 -46.52 -13.22 -1.73
CA ALA A 30 -47.38 -13.61 -2.85
C ALA A 30 -46.73 -13.44 -4.24
N ALA A 31 -45.63 -12.70 -4.37
CA ALA A 31 -45.05 -12.40 -5.67
C ALA A 31 -44.28 -13.61 -6.25
N ASP A 32 -44.63 -14.00 -7.48
CA ASP A 32 -43.91 -15.04 -8.22
C ASP A 32 -42.72 -14.48 -9.01
N VAL A 33 -42.79 -13.21 -9.41
CA VAL A 33 -41.73 -12.52 -10.15
C VAL A 33 -41.45 -11.15 -9.53
N GLY A 34 -40.19 -10.87 -9.21
CA GLY A 34 -39.70 -9.56 -8.84
C GLY A 34 -38.84 -8.96 -9.95
N ILE A 35 -38.97 -7.66 -10.19
CA ILE A 35 -38.07 -6.91 -11.08
C ILE A 35 -37.49 -5.74 -10.30
N VAL A 36 -36.17 -5.71 -10.20
CA VAL A 36 -35.42 -4.64 -9.53
C VAL A 36 -34.64 -3.88 -10.60
N VAL A 37 -35.06 -2.64 -10.83
CA VAL A 37 -34.35 -1.68 -11.65
C VAL A 37 -33.60 -0.77 -10.69
N ALA A 38 -32.39 -1.16 -10.26
CA ALA A 38 -31.70 -0.44 -9.20
C ALA A 38 -30.20 -0.24 -9.45
N SER A 39 -29.80 1.02 -9.36
CA SER A 39 -28.43 1.52 -9.23
C SER A 39 -27.98 1.65 -7.77
N SER A 40 -28.65 1.00 -6.81
CA SER A 40 -28.24 1.08 -5.40
C SER A 40 -26.95 0.30 -5.17
N SER A 41 -25.93 1.02 -4.71
CA SER A 41 -24.61 0.49 -4.34
C SER A 41 -24.59 -0.17 -2.95
N SER A 42 -25.74 -0.20 -2.24
CA SER A 42 -25.89 -0.80 -0.91
C SER A 42 -26.20 -2.29 -1.00
N VAL A 43 -25.21 -3.11 -0.64
CA VAL A 43 -25.34 -4.57 -0.54
C VAL A 43 -26.44 -4.95 0.46
N ARG A 44 -26.42 -4.38 1.67
CA ARG A 44 -27.38 -4.69 2.73
C ARG A 44 -28.83 -4.46 2.27
N GLN A 45 -29.08 -3.34 1.59
CA GLN A 45 -30.40 -3.02 1.07
C GLN A 45 -30.84 -4.04 0.02
N ARG A 46 -29.93 -4.44 -0.88
CA ARG A 46 -30.19 -5.47 -1.89
C ARG A 46 -30.50 -6.84 -1.26
N ILE A 47 -29.72 -7.27 -0.27
CA ILE A 47 -29.97 -8.51 0.49
C ILE A 47 -31.35 -8.47 1.17
N GLN A 48 -31.70 -7.35 1.79
CA GLN A 48 -33.01 -7.20 2.43
C GLN A 48 -34.16 -7.22 1.42
N THR A 49 -34.00 -6.60 0.25
CA THR A 49 -34.98 -6.69 -0.84
C THR A 49 -35.13 -8.13 -1.34
N LEU A 50 -34.01 -8.83 -1.58
CA LEU A 50 -33.99 -10.24 -1.95
C LEU A 50 -34.74 -11.09 -0.92
N GLY A 51 -34.43 -10.94 0.37
CA GLY A 51 -35.09 -11.68 1.45
C GLY A 51 -36.55 -11.31 1.74
N ARG A 52 -37.09 -10.26 1.13
CA ARG A 52 -38.54 -9.91 1.16
C ARG A 52 -39.31 -10.48 -0.04
N ILE A 53 -38.60 -10.87 -1.10
CA ILE A 53 -39.20 -11.39 -2.34
C ILE A 53 -39.04 -12.92 -2.40
N LEU A 54 -37.87 -13.44 -2.03
CA LEU A 54 -37.50 -14.86 -2.17
C LEU A 54 -37.89 -15.72 -0.95
N ARG A 55 -38.79 -15.28 -0.08
CA ARG A 55 -39.18 -16.09 1.09
C ARG A 55 -39.86 -17.38 0.64
N LYS A 56 -39.51 -18.48 1.31
CA LYS A 56 -40.13 -19.79 1.11
C LYS A 56 -41.64 -19.68 1.35
N LYS A 57 -42.43 -20.05 0.34
CA LYS A 57 -43.82 -20.47 0.55
C LYS A 57 -43.78 -21.91 1.11
N ASP A 58 -44.72 -22.26 1.98
CA ASP A 58 -44.84 -23.63 2.52
C ASP A 58 -45.00 -24.67 1.39
N GLU A 59 -44.68 -25.93 1.73
CA GLU A 59 -44.47 -27.07 0.84
C GLU A 59 -45.39 -27.12 -0.40
N GLY A 60 -44.78 -27.07 -1.59
CA GLY A 60 -45.40 -27.40 -2.87
C GLY A 60 -45.61 -26.26 -3.86
N ASP A 61 -45.26 -25.01 -3.51
CA ASP A 61 -45.62 -23.85 -4.34
C ASP A 61 -44.42 -23.11 -4.96
N LYS A 62 -44.68 -22.55 -6.16
CA LYS A 62 -43.77 -22.02 -7.19
C LYS A 62 -42.50 -21.28 -6.72
N ASN A 63 -41.39 -21.52 -7.40
CA ASN A 63 -40.14 -20.76 -7.23
C ASN A 63 -40.33 -19.29 -7.62
N ALA A 64 -40.03 -18.37 -6.70
CA ALA A 64 -40.00 -16.94 -7.00
C ALA A 64 -38.74 -16.61 -7.83
N VAL A 65 -38.89 -15.85 -8.91
CA VAL A 65 -37.77 -15.40 -9.77
C VAL A 65 -37.55 -13.91 -9.59
N LEU A 66 -36.31 -13.50 -9.35
CA LEU A 66 -35.93 -12.09 -9.30
C LEU A 66 -35.07 -11.72 -10.51
N HIS A 67 -35.54 -10.74 -11.27
CA HIS A 67 -34.75 -10.08 -12.30
C HIS A 67 -34.13 -8.80 -11.74
N VAL A 68 -32.82 -8.67 -11.92
CA VAL A 68 -32.06 -7.47 -11.53
C VAL A 68 -31.49 -6.85 -12.80
N LEU A 69 -31.98 -5.66 -13.14
CA LEU A 69 -31.45 -4.89 -14.26
C LEU A 69 -30.30 -3.99 -13.80
N TYR A 70 -29.22 -3.98 -14.57
CA TYR A 70 -28.04 -3.13 -14.36
C TYR A 70 -27.52 -2.64 -15.71
N MET A 71 -26.86 -1.49 -15.72
CA MET A 71 -26.19 -0.99 -16.92
C MET A 71 -24.77 -1.57 -16.99
N ALA A 72 -24.46 -2.33 -18.05
CA ALA A 72 -23.15 -2.94 -18.26
C ALA A 72 -22.05 -1.89 -18.37
N GLN A 73 -20.84 -2.22 -17.90
CA GLN A 73 -19.67 -1.32 -17.89
C GLN A 73 -19.89 0.01 -17.12
N THR A 74 -20.83 0.03 -16.18
CA THR A 74 -21.07 1.18 -15.31
C THR A 74 -20.86 0.83 -13.83
N THR A 75 -21.03 1.82 -12.96
CA THR A 75 -20.97 1.65 -11.51
C THR A 75 -22.02 0.69 -10.95
N ASP A 76 -23.07 0.36 -11.71
CA ASP A 76 -24.08 -0.62 -11.30
C ASP A 76 -23.49 -2.01 -11.05
N GLU A 77 -22.39 -2.37 -11.73
CA GLU A 77 -21.73 -3.66 -11.58
C GLU A 77 -20.90 -3.76 -10.28
N PHE A 78 -20.50 -2.63 -9.67
CA PHE A 78 -19.61 -2.63 -8.50
C PHE A 78 -20.20 -3.34 -7.29
N ILE A 79 -21.52 -3.51 -7.23
CA ILE A 79 -22.17 -4.28 -6.16
C ILE A 79 -21.74 -5.76 -6.18
N TYR A 80 -21.40 -6.31 -7.35
CA TYR A 80 -20.92 -7.68 -7.50
C TYR A 80 -19.47 -7.87 -7.03
N GLU A 81 -18.68 -6.80 -6.93
CA GLU A 81 -17.33 -6.86 -6.33
C GLU A 81 -17.34 -6.87 -4.79
N LYS A 82 -18.47 -6.53 -4.17
CA LYS A 82 -18.51 -6.29 -2.71
C LYS A 82 -18.69 -7.57 -1.90
N ASN A 83 -19.44 -8.54 -2.42
CA ASN A 83 -19.76 -9.80 -1.74
C ASN A 83 -19.87 -10.92 -2.77
N ASP A 84 -19.64 -12.15 -2.31
CA ASP A 84 -20.01 -13.32 -3.08
C ASP A 84 -21.53 -13.49 -3.06
N TRP A 85 -22.17 -13.16 -4.18
CA TRP A 85 -23.61 -13.22 -4.30
C TRP A 85 -24.13 -14.66 -4.40
N GLU A 86 -23.29 -15.65 -4.69
CA GLU A 86 -23.68 -17.06 -4.65
C GLU A 86 -23.90 -17.52 -3.20
N GLU A 87 -22.98 -17.16 -2.30
CA GLU A 87 -23.12 -17.45 -0.86
C GLU A 87 -24.30 -16.68 -0.23
N VAL A 88 -24.47 -15.41 -0.59
CA VAL A 88 -25.42 -14.50 0.08
C VAL A 88 -26.88 -14.83 -0.20
N VAL A 89 -27.22 -15.21 -1.42
CA VAL A 89 -28.62 -15.38 -1.82
C VAL A 89 -29.14 -16.80 -1.59
N GLY A 90 -28.24 -17.79 -1.46
CA GLY A 90 -28.62 -19.19 -1.29
C GLY A 90 -29.58 -19.69 -2.36
N ALA A 91 -29.60 -19.06 -3.54
CA ALA A 91 -30.52 -19.40 -4.61
C ALA A 91 -30.08 -20.71 -5.27
N ASP A 92 -31.05 -21.51 -5.71
CA ASP A 92 -30.79 -22.73 -6.47
C ASP A 92 -29.93 -22.47 -7.72
N LYS A 93 -30.01 -21.26 -8.30
CA LYS A 93 -29.18 -20.83 -9.43
C LYS A 93 -29.16 -19.29 -9.61
N ASN A 94 -27.98 -18.67 -9.62
CA ASN A 94 -27.80 -17.32 -10.17
C ASN A 94 -27.56 -17.41 -11.68
N LEU A 95 -28.29 -16.62 -12.47
CA LEU A 95 -28.17 -16.58 -13.93
C LEU A 95 -27.84 -15.17 -14.40
N TYR A 96 -26.86 -15.06 -15.30
CA TYR A 96 -26.39 -13.79 -15.83
C TYR A 96 -26.69 -13.69 -17.32
N TYR A 97 -27.08 -12.49 -17.75
CA TYR A 97 -27.41 -12.19 -19.13
C TYR A 97 -26.87 -10.82 -19.51
N ILE A 98 -26.44 -10.67 -20.76
CA ILE A 98 -26.14 -9.38 -21.38
C ILE A 98 -27.02 -9.19 -22.61
N TRP A 99 -27.44 -7.96 -22.84
CA TRP A 99 -28.32 -7.63 -23.96
C TRP A 99 -28.09 -6.17 -24.36
N ASP A 100 -27.75 -5.95 -25.63
CA ASP A 100 -27.82 -4.62 -26.23
C ASP A 100 -29.13 -4.53 -27.05
N PRO A 101 -30.18 -3.86 -26.55
CA PRO A 101 -31.47 -3.79 -27.25
C PRO A 101 -31.40 -3.06 -28.60
N ALA A 102 -30.35 -2.27 -28.85
CA ALA A 102 -30.18 -1.56 -30.12
C ALA A 102 -29.59 -2.44 -31.22
N VAL A 103 -28.88 -3.52 -30.85
CA VAL A 103 -28.12 -4.38 -31.77
C VAL A 103 -28.66 -5.81 -31.77
N ASP A 104 -29.03 -6.33 -30.60
CA ASP A 104 -29.39 -7.72 -30.37
C ASP A 104 -30.90 -7.92 -30.32
N LYS A 105 -31.38 -8.92 -31.06
CA LYS A 105 -32.79 -9.38 -30.98
C LYS A 105 -33.08 -10.27 -29.79
N GLU A 106 -32.05 -10.87 -29.19
CA GLU A 106 -32.16 -11.84 -28.10
C GLU A 106 -31.12 -11.58 -27.01
N VAL A 107 -31.41 -12.02 -25.79
CA VAL A 107 -30.49 -11.92 -24.65
C VAL A 107 -29.41 -13.00 -24.73
N THR A 108 -28.16 -12.65 -24.43
CA THR A 108 -27.04 -13.60 -24.40
C THR A 108 -26.78 -14.04 -22.96
N SER A 109 -26.82 -15.35 -22.69
CA SER A 109 -26.48 -15.90 -21.37
C SER A 109 -24.98 -15.83 -21.09
N LYS A 110 -24.62 -15.63 -19.82
CA LYS A 110 -23.26 -15.62 -19.29
C LYS A 110 -23.14 -16.66 -18.18
N THR A 111 -21.97 -17.29 -18.11
CA THR A 111 -21.61 -18.28 -17.08
C THR A 111 -21.17 -17.63 -15.78
N ASP A 112 -20.63 -16.42 -15.86
CA ASP A 112 -20.00 -15.72 -14.74
C ASP A 112 -20.73 -14.40 -14.43
N PRO A 113 -20.70 -13.92 -13.17
CA PRO A 113 -21.21 -12.61 -12.82
C PRO A 113 -20.48 -11.48 -13.56
N PRO A 114 -21.08 -10.28 -13.67
CA PRO A 114 -20.47 -9.15 -14.37
C PRO A 114 -19.13 -8.76 -13.77
N ARG A 115 -19.01 -8.89 -12.45
CA ARG A 115 -17.79 -8.70 -11.68
C ARG A 115 -17.75 -9.70 -10.54
N ARG A 116 -16.54 -9.98 -10.03
CA ARG A 116 -16.34 -10.81 -8.84
C ARG A 116 -15.62 -10.01 -7.77
N PRO A 117 -15.85 -10.31 -6.48
CA PRO A 117 -14.96 -9.83 -5.44
C PRO A 117 -13.54 -10.31 -5.76
N PRO A 118 -12.52 -9.46 -5.62
CA PRO A 118 -11.14 -9.93 -5.75
C PRO A 118 -10.90 -11.03 -4.69
N PRO A 119 -10.22 -12.13 -5.06
CA PRO A 119 -9.95 -13.23 -4.14
C PRO A 119 -9.18 -12.76 -2.91
N LYS A 120 -9.44 -13.40 -1.77
CA LYS A 120 -8.63 -13.22 -0.56
C LYS A 120 -7.24 -13.83 -0.78
N GLU A 121 -6.24 -13.36 -0.04
CA GLU A 121 -4.89 -13.95 -0.16
C GLU A 121 -4.87 -15.48 0.01
N THR A 122 -5.71 -16.06 0.87
CA THR A 122 -5.83 -17.51 1.07
C THR A 122 -6.23 -18.28 -0.18
N GLN A 123 -7.02 -17.68 -1.05
CA GLN A 123 -7.55 -18.28 -2.29
C GLN A 123 -6.58 -18.17 -3.48
N ILE A 124 -5.50 -17.38 -3.34
CA ILE A 124 -4.54 -17.14 -4.42
C ILE A 124 -3.36 -18.09 -4.29
N ASP A 125 -3.16 -18.99 -5.25
CA ASP A 125 -1.93 -19.79 -5.30
C ASP A 125 -0.76 -18.92 -5.75
N LEU A 126 0.12 -18.53 -4.83
CA LEU A 126 1.27 -17.67 -5.13
C LEU A 126 2.41 -18.43 -5.83
N ALA A 127 2.39 -19.76 -5.85
CA ALA A 127 3.47 -20.55 -6.44
C ALA A 127 3.58 -20.38 -7.96
N VAL A 128 2.49 -19.97 -8.61
CA VAL A 128 2.44 -19.73 -10.07
C VAL A 128 2.85 -18.31 -10.47
N PHE A 129 3.00 -17.38 -9.51
CA PHE A 129 3.28 -15.97 -9.77
C PHE A 129 4.78 -15.69 -9.87
N LYS A 130 5.13 -14.79 -10.79
CA LYS A 130 6.47 -14.22 -10.93
C LYS A 130 6.46 -12.75 -10.51
N PRO A 131 7.61 -12.22 -10.03
CA PRO A 131 7.72 -10.78 -9.79
C PRO A 131 7.34 -9.98 -11.04
N GLY A 132 6.42 -9.03 -10.88
CA GLY A 132 5.86 -8.21 -11.95
C GLY A 132 4.44 -8.60 -12.37
N ASP A 133 3.99 -9.82 -12.06
CA ASP A 133 2.63 -10.25 -12.40
C ASP A 133 1.57 -9.42 -11.66
N VAL A 134 0.45 -9.15 -12.32
CA VAL A 134 -0.70 -8.47 -11.71
C VAL A 134 -1.28 -9.35 -10.60
N TYR A 135 -1.32 -8.81 -9.39
CA TYR A 135 -1.88 -9.50 -8.24
C TYR A 135 -3.42 -9.42 -8.29
N PRO A 136 -4.15 -10.56 -8.30
CA PRO A 136 -5.60 -10.56 -8.49
C PRO A 136 -6.37 -10.14 -7.24
N GLY A 137 -5.73 -10.17 -6.06
CA GLY A 137 -6.33 -9.77 -4.78
C GLY A 137 -6.28 -8.26 -4.56
N LYS A 138 -6.70 -7.83 -3.37
CA LYS A 138 -6.62 -6.42 -2.97
C LYS A 138 -5.19 -6.02 -2.59
N TYR A 139 -4.88 -4.73 -2.68
CA TYR A 139 -3.67 -4.14 -2.09
C TYR A 139 -3.79 -4.05 -0.56
N GLU A 140 -3.70 -5.21 0.09
CA GLU A 140 -3.89 -5.40 1.53
C GLU A 140 -2.58 -5.66 2.26
N GLY A 141 -2.65 -5.83 3.59
CA GLY A 141 -1.49 -6.09 4.43
C GLY A 141 -0.90 -4.84 5.08
N GLU A 142 0.24 -5.04 5.75
CA GLU A 142 0.96 -4.00 6.46
C GLU A 142 1.83 -3.18 5.52
N GLU A 143 1.88 -1.85 5.73
CA GLU A 143 2.62 -0.93 4.86
C GLU A 143 4.05 -0.72 5.36
N TYR A 144 4.99 -0.86 4.42
CA TYR A 144 6.42 -0.66 4.62
C TYR A 144 6.98 0.25 3.53
N SER A 145 8.19 0.77 3.75
CA SER A 145 8.94 1.51 2.74
C SER A 145 10.40 1.05 2.73
N CYS A 146 10.93 0.86 1.53
CA CYS A 146 12.36 0.66 1.30
C CYS A 146 13.02 1.89 0.68
N ASP A 147 14.34 2.00 0.81
CA ASP A 147 15.18 2.92 0.03
C ASP A 147 16.11 2.15 -0.91
N SER A 148 16.87 2.89 -1.75
CA SER A 148 17.82 2.28 -2.70
C SER A 148 19.09 1.74 -2.04
N LYS A 149 19.16 1.74 -0.70
CA LYS A 149 20.27 1.21 0.11
C LYS A 149 19.86 -0.04 0.90
N GLY A 150 18.68 -0.58 0.64
CA GLY A 150 18.16 -1.76 1.30
C GLY A 150 17.73 -1.54 2.75
N ASN A 151 17.54 -0.29 3.16
CA ASN A 151 16.92 -0.01 4.44
C ASN A 151 15.40 -0.15 4.31
N VAL A 152 14.78 -0.83 5.27
CA VAL A 152 13.35 -1.08 5.30
C VAL A 152 12.78 -0.56 6.61
N SER A 153 11.66 0.15 6.54
CA SER A 153 10.97 0.69 7.70
C SER A 153 9.47 0.55 7.60
N ASP A 154 8.81 0.48 8.76
CA ASP A 154 7.35 0.46 8.84
C ASP A 154 6.74 1.88 8.75
N SER A 155 5.41 1.96 8.85
CA SER A 155 4.68 3.24 8.89
C SER A 155 5.06 4.16 10.06
N GLN A 156 5.65 3.62 11.13
CA GLN A 156 6.13 4.36 12.30
C GLN A 156 7.62 4.73 12.18
N LYS A 157 8.25 4.43 11.04
CA LYS A 157 9.69 4.60 10.78
C LYS A 157 10.62 3.73 11.62
N ARG A 158 10.11 2.65 12.23
CA ARG A 158 10.96 1.66 12.90
C ARG A 158 11.70 0.84 11.85
N LEU A 159 13.00 0.65 12.03
CA LEU A 159 13.84 -0.11 11.10
C LEU A 159 13.66 -1.61 11.28
N VAL A 160 13.57 -2.30 10.15
CA VAL A 160 13.50 -3.76 10.08
C VAL A 160 14.92 -4.34 10.15
N SER A 161 15.20 -5.23 11.09
CA SER A 161 16.52 -5.85 11.28
C SER A 161 16.82 -6.97 10.29
N ASN A 162 15.79 -7.57 9.68
CA ASN A 162 15.88 -8.67 8.71
C ASN A 162 15.19 -8.34 7.37
N PRO A 163 15.69 -7.35 6.59
CA PRO A 163 14.99 -6.84 5.39
C PRO A 163 14.82 -7.84 4.24
N GLN A 164 15.54 -8.97 4.24
CA GLN A 164 15.37 -10.09 3.28
C GLN A 164 15.43 -9.66 1.80
N ASP A 165 16.30 -8.69 1.48
CA ASP A 165 16.46 -8.10 0.13
C ASP A 165 15.13 -7.66 -0.53
N VAL A 166 14.11 -7.34 0.29
CA VAL A 166 12.78 -6.94 -0.18
C VAL A 166 12.84 -5.67 -1.02
N ASP A 167 13.82 -4.80 -0.76
CA ASP A 167 14.09 -3.62 -1.55
C ASP A 167 14.39 -3.98 -3.00
N GLN A 168 15.20 -5.02 -3.25
CA GLN A 168 15.50 -5.51 -4.59
C GLN A 168 14.25 -6.05 -5.26
N LYS A 169 13.43 -6.82 -4.53
CA LYS A 169 12.14 -7.33 -5.02
C LYS A 169 11.23 -6.19 -5.45
N VAL A 170 11.07 -5.17 -4.60
CA VAL A 170 10.25 -3.98 -4.88
C VAL A 170 10.80 -3.18 -6.07
N ILE A 171 12.10 -2.89 -6.09
CA ILE A 171 12.74 -2.09 -7.14
C ILE A 171 12.69 -2.81 -8.49
N SER A 172 12.84 -4.14 -8.52
CA SER A 172 12.78 -4.92 -9.77
C SER A 172 11.44 -4.81 -10.49
N VAL A 173 10.35 -4.54 -9.75
CA VAL A 173 8.99 -4.43 -10.30
C VAL A 173 8.56 -2.97 -10.46
N LYS A 174 8.87 -2.11 -9.48
CA LYS A 174 8.44 -0.71 -9.44
C LYS A 174 9.44 0.26 -10.10
N GLU A 175 10.60 -0.25 -10.53
CA GLU A 175 11.74 0.51 -11.06
C GLU A 175 12.29 1.59 -10.09
N SER A 176 11.79 1.61 -8.86
CA SER A 176 12.12 2.62 -7.86
C SER A 176 11.86 2.10 -6.45
N ALA A 177 12.67 2.59 -5.50
CA ALA A 177 12.44 2.32 -4.09
C ALA A 177 11.19 3.08 -3.59
N GLY A 178 10.59 2.58 -2.51
CA GLY A 178 9.54 3.31 -1.81
C GLY A 178 8.54 2.36 -1.15
N LYS A 179 7.28 2.79 -1.11
CA LYS A 179 6.22 2.09 -0.41
C LYS A 179 5.81 0.78 -1.09
N PHE A 180 5.54 -0.22 -0.26
CA PHE A 180 4.99 -1.54 -0.60
C PHE A 180 4.14 -2.06 0.57
N ARG A 181 3.43 -3.16 0.35
CA ARG A 181 2.69 -3.87 1.40
C ARG A 181 3.10 -5.33 1.51
N VAL A 182 2.92 -5.90 2.69
CA VAL A 182 3.14 -7.32 2.95
C VAL A 182 1.85 -7.92 3.51
N THR A 183 1.31 -8.92 2.82
CA THR A 183 0.08 -9.60 3.27
C THR A 183 0.35 -10.43 4.53
N ARG A 184 -0.68 -10.68 5.34
CA ARG A 184 -0.49 -11.22 6.70
C ARG A 184 -0.24 -12.72 6.71
N GLU A 185 -1.00 -13.46 5.92
CA GLU A 185 -0.96 -14.92 5.98
C GLU A 185 0.11 -15.48 5.04
N LYS A 186 0.16 -14.99 3.80
CA LYS A 186 1.09 -15.50 2.78
C LYS A 186 2.36 -14.69 2.63
N ARG A 187 2.51 -13.57 3.34
CA ARG A 187 3.68 -12.67 3.27
C ARG A 187 4.04 -12.24 1.84
N ALA A 188 3.01 -12.07 1.01
CA ALA A 188 3.18 -11.59 -0.35
C ALA A 188 3.59 -10.11 -0.32
N VAL A 189 4.66 -9.77 -1.01
CA VAL A 189 5.14 -8.41 -1.19
C VAL A 189 4.39 -7.82 -2.37
N LEU A 190 3.59 -6.79 -2.11
CA LEU A 190 2.73 -6.13 -3.09
C LEU A 190 3.22 -4.70 -3.33
N VAL A 191 3.22 -4.29 -4.60
CA VAL A 191 3.53 -2.91 -5.00
C VAL A 191 2.40 -2.32 -5.82
N LEU A 192 2.23 -1.01 -5.75
CA LEU A 192 1.22 -0.28 -6.51
C LEU A 192 1.89 0.54 -7.61
N ILE A 193 1.50 0.29 -8.87
CA ILE A 193 2.04 0.94 -10.07
C ILE A 193 0.90 1.67 -10.78
N LYS A 194 1.19 2.85 -11.34
CA LYS A 194 0.20 3.63 -12.09
C LYS A 194 0.34 3.32 -13.58
N GLU A 195 -0.67 2.66 -14.14
CA GLU A 195 -0.72 2.23 -15.55
C GLU A 195 -1.96 2.85 -16.20
N GLU A 196 -1.79 3.51 -17.36
CA GLU A 196 -2.90 4.10 -18.13
C GLU A 196 -3.89 4.95 -17.32
N GLY A 197 -3.41 5.60 -16.25
CA GLY A 197 -4.22 6.43 -15.36
C GLY A 197 -4.84 5.72 -14.15
N SER A 198 -4.78 4.39 -14.09
CA SER A 198 -5.29 3.56 -12.99
C SER A 198 -4.16 2.99 -12.13
N TRP A 199 -4.45 2.69 -10.86
CA TRP A 199 -3.50 2.03 -9.97
C TRP A 199 -3.69 0.52 -10.03
N VAL A 200 -2.63 -0.19 -10.41
CA VAL A 200 -2.59 -1.65 -10.54
C VAL A 200 -1.69 -2.22 -9.45
N THR A 201 -2.11 -3.33 -8.86
CA THR A 201 -1.34 -4.02 -7.81
C THR A 201 -0.52 -5.13 -8.46
N HIS A 202 0.79 -5.14 -8.24
CA HIS A 202 1.68 -6.17 -8.74
C HIS A 202 2.30 -6.95 -7.59
N PHE A 203 2.54 -8.23 -7.86
CA PHE A 203 3.28 -9.11 -6.97
C PHE A 203 4.78 -8.92 -7.17
N ALA A 204 5.52 -8.66 -6.10
CA ALA A 204 6.97 -8.49 -6.13
C ALA A 204 7.73 -9.71 -5.57
N GLY A 205 7.04 -10.62 -4.88
CA GLY A 205 7.63 -11.82 -4.31
C GLY A 205 7.05 -12.18 -2.95
N ILE A 206 7.73 -13.06 -2.22
CA ILE A 206 7.33 -13.53 -0.89
C ILE A 206 8.46 -13.23 0.11
N LEU A 207 8.12 -12.83 1.32
CA LEU A 207 9.07 -12.83 2.44
C LEU A 207 9.20 -14.24 3.02
N GLU A 208 10.44 -14.66 3.22
CA GLU A 208 10.77 -15.96 3.81
C GLU A 208 10.29 -16.02 5.27
N HIS A 209 10.58 -14.95 6.02
CA HIS A 209 10.24 -14.78 7.42
C HIS A 209 9.49 -13.44 7.67
N PRO A 210 8.67 -13.34 8.73
CA PRO A 210 8.13 -12.05 9.16
C PRO A 210 9.25 -11.04 9.46
N PHE A 211 8.96 -9.74 9.28
CA PHE A 211 9.91 -8.72 9.68
C PHE A 211 10.05 -8.64 11.20
N GLU A 212 11.30 -8.48 11.61
CA GLU A 212 11.76 -8.23 12.96
C GLU A 212 12.24 -6.78 13.03
N PHE A 213 12.14 -6.18 14.21
CA PHE A 213 12.52 -4.79 14.43
C PHE A 213 13.65 -4.75 15.46
N SER A 214 14.64 -3.91 15.23
CA SER A 214 15.68 -3.67 16.24
C SER A 214 15.10 -2.88 17.41
N GLU A 215 15.12 -3.43 18.63
CA GLU A 215 15.01 -2.59 19.83
C GLU A 215 16.30 -1.75 19.91
N GLU A 216 16.20 -0.44 19.76
CA GLU A 216 17.29 0.49 20.04
C GLU A 216 17.59 0.48 21.55
N LYS A 217 18.33 -0.54 22.01
CA LYS A 217 18.92 -0.60 23.36
C LYS A 217 20.38 -1.02 23.25
N GLY A 218 21.16 -0.21 22.54
CA GLY A 218 22.59 -0.18 22.79
C GLY A 218 22.83 0.68 24.03
N THR A 219 23.58 0.16 24.98
CA THR A 219 24.24 1.01 25.97
C THR A 219 25.38 1.72 25.26
N ASP A 220 25.47 3.04 25.38
CA ASP A 220 26.61 3.87 24.94
C ASP A 220 27.87 3.52 25.75
N GLU A 221 28.34 2.28 25.66
CA GLU A 221 29.72 1.96 26.03
C GLU A 221 30.65 2.80 25.14
N LYS A 222 31.76 3.26 25.68
CA LYS A 222 32.72 4.11 24.96
C LYS A 222 33.24 3.37 23.72
N ILE A 223 32.67 3.64 22.57
CA ILE A 223 33.13 3.09 21.29
C ILE A 223 34.46 3.75 20.92
N ASP A 224 35.51 2.95 20.87
CA ASP A 224 36.84 3.37 20.41
C ASP A 224 36.85 3.51 18.89
N ALA A 225 36.53 4.71 18.40
CA ALA A 225 36.47 5.02 16.97
C ALA A 225 37.81 4.85 16.24
N SER A 226 38.95 4.82 16.95
CA SER A 226 40.27 4.66 16.33
C SER A 226 40.45 3.28 15.66
N ARG A 227 39.63 2.30 16.03
CA ARG A 227 39.64 0.94 15.48
C ARG A 227 38.71 0.75 14.29
N LEU A 228 37.85 1.74 14.01
CA LEU A 228 36.86 1.66 12.95
C LEU A 228 37.37 2.37 11.69
N LYS A 229 37.12 1.75 10.54
CA LYS A 229 37.38 2.36 9.23
C LYS A 229 36.06 2.79 8.57
N PRO A 230 36.10 3.75 7.63
CA PRO A 230 34.93 4.10 6.85
C PRO A 230 34.29 2.87 6.19
N GLY A 231 32.98 2.71 6.39
CA GLY A 231 32.17 1.59 5.92
C GLY A 231 32.10 0.38 6.87
N ASP A 232 32.86 0.33 7.96
CA ASP A 232 32.73 -0.75 8.95
C ASP A 232 31.38 -0.68 9.68
N VAL A 233 30.82 -1.83 10.06
CA VAL A 233 29.58 -1.89 10.83
C VAL A 233 29.79 -1.19 12.17
N TYR A 234 28.91 -0.25 12.48
CA TYR A 234 28.99 0.54 13.70
C TYR A 234 28.39 -0.25 14.88
N PRO A 235 29.14 -0.47 15.98
CA PRO A 235 28.70 -1.35 17.08
C PRO A 235 27.71 -0.71 18.06
N GLY A 236 27.48 0.60 17.99
CA GLY A 236 26.63 1.32 18.96
C GLY A 236 25.17 1.46 18.55
N SER A 237 24.32 1.79 19.53
CA SER A 237 22.97 2.32 19.28
C SER A 237 23.05 3.61 18.49
N SER A 238 22.29 3.69 17.40
CA SER A 238 22.20 4.87 16.55
C SER A 238 21.32 5.96 17.19
N LEU A 239 21.74 6.52 18.32
CA LEU A 239 21.09 7.71 18.90
C LEU A 239 21.49 8.93 18.07
N GLU A 240 20.70 9.22 17.04
CA GLU A 240 20.97 10.30 16.09
C GLU A 240 20.80 11.68 16.76
N LYS A 241 21.91 12.42 16.91
CA LYS A 241 21.90 13.82 17.36
C LYS A 241 21.48 14.76 16.24
N SER A 242 21.92 14.47 15.01
CA SER A 242 21.63 15.31 13.85
C SER A 242 21.76 14.58 12.52
N GLU A 243 20.90 14.94 11.56
CA GLU A 243 20.80 14.32 10.24
C GLU A 243 21.26 15.28 9.13
N TYR A 244 22.02 14.76 8.17
CA TYR A 244 22.62 15.50 7.06
C TYR A 244 22.47 14.76 5.73
N ARG A 245 22.56 15.50 4.62
CA ARG A 245 22.49 14.96 3.25
C ARG A 245 23.75 15.27 2.46
N LEU A 246 24.11 14.37 1.55
CA LEU A 246 25.28 14.46 0.69
C LEU A 246 24.85 14.65 -0.77
N LYS A 247 25.29 15.75 -1.38
CA LYS A 247 25.03 16.05 -2.81
C LYS A 247 26.32 16.03 -3.62
N GLN A 248 26.26 15.50 -4.83
CA GLN A 248 27.36 15.58 -5.80
C GLN A 248 27.17 16.86 -6.63
N ARG A 249 28.22 17.65 -6.81
CA ARG A 249 28.31 18.76 -7.77
C ARG A 249 29.62 18.68 -8.55
N SER A 250 29.79 19.52 -9.57
CA SER A 250 31.01 19.60 -10.39
C SER A 250 32.30 19.78 -9.57
N GLY A 251 32.22 20.41 -8.39
CA GLY A 251 33.34 20.59 -7.46
C GLY A 251 33.51 19.50 -6.38
N GLY A 252 32.74 18.40 -6.42
CA GLY A 252 32.81 17.31 -5.46
C GLY A 252 31.57 17.13 -4.60
N ILE A 253 31.74 16.49 -3.44
CA ILE A 253 30.67 16.18 -2.49
C ILE A 253 30.44 17.39 -1.59
N ILE A 254 29.19 17.78 -1.40
CA ILE A 254 28.77 18.84 -0.48
C ILE A 254 27.88 18.27 0.62
N ILE A 255 28.14 18.71 1.86
CA ILE A 255 27.36 18.38 3.05
C ILE A 255 26.25 19.41 3.19
N THR A 256 25.01 18.94 3.34
CA THR A 256 23.83 19.80 3.36
C THR A 256 22.94 19.51 4.55
N LYS A 257 22.34 20.56 5.10
CA LYS A 257 21.35 20.48 6.17
C LYS A 257 20.06 21.18 5.71
N LYS A 258 18.93 20.50 5.85
CA LYS A 258 17.62 21.06 5.52
C LYS A 258 17.18 22.03 6.62
N ILE A 259 16.68 23.20 6.23
CA ILE A 259 16.17 24.22 7.15
C ILE A 259 14.81 24.77 6.67
N LYS A 260 14.12 25.52 7.53
CA LYS A 260 12.90 26.21 7.13
C LYS A 260 13.21 27.25 6.04
N GLY A 261 12.68 27.02 4.84
CA GLY A 261 12.87 27.90 3.68
C GLY A 261 14.11 27.61 2.83
N GLY A 262 14.69 26.41 2.90
CA GLY A 262 15.74 25.99 1.96
C GLY A 262 16.68 24.92 2.50
N GLU A 263 17.88 24.88 1.94
CA GLU A 263 18.99 24.05 2.40
C GLU A 263 20.24 24.93 2.54
N ILE A 264 21.04 24.62 3.55
CA ILE A 264 22.34 25.25 3.79
C ILE A 264 23.46 24.24 3.60
N TYR A 265 24.63 24.74 3.20
CA TYR A 265 25.80 23.94 2.84
C TYR A 265 26.88 24.13 3.89
N ALA A 266 27.54 23.05 4.31
CA ALA A 266 28.67 23.16 5.23
C ALA A 266 29.85 23.85 4.55
N ARG A 267 30.59 24.65 5.32
CA ARG A 267 31.90 25.17 4.93
C ARG A 267 32.94 24.06 5.09
N VAL A 268 33.85 23.96 4.12
CA VAL A 268 34.84 22.87 4.00
C VAL A 268 36.25 23.45 3.97
N GLY A 269 37.16 22.86 4.72
CA GLY A 269 38.57 23.27 4.76
C GLY A 269 38.74 24.74 5.10
N LYS A 270 39.54 25.45 4.29
CA LYS A 270 39.86 26.89 4.48
C LYS A 270 38.68 27.84 4.31
N SER A 271 37.52 27.36 3.86
CA SER A 271 36.31 28.19 3.76
C SER A 271 35.51 28.30 5.07
N ALA A 272 35.86 27.48 6.08
CA ALA A 272 35.29 27.55 7.41
C ALA A 272 36.03 28.60 8.25
N ASP A 273 35.29 29.33 9.09
CA ASP A 273 35.90 30.24 10.06
C ASP A 273 36.54 29.44 11.21
N ASP A 274 35.93 28.32 11.62
CA ASP A 274 36.51 27.33 12.53
C ASP A 274 37.28 26.26 11.75
N SER A 275 38.62 26.32 11.82
CA SER A 275 39.50 25.38 11.13
C SER A 275 39.26 23.91 11.47
N VAL A 276 38.81 23.60 12.69
CA VAL A 276 38.53 22.21 13.12
C VAL A 276 37.28 21.70 12.42
N MET A 277 36.20 22.49 12.38
CA MET A 277 34.97 22.13 11.68
C MET A 277 35.17 22.05 10.16
N GLY A 278 36.05 22.90 9.61
CA GLY A 278 36.48 22.81 8.22
C GLY A 278 37.22 21.50 7.92
N LYS A 279 38.08 21.04 8.84
CA LYS A 279 38.81 19.77 8.74
C LYS A 279 37.89 18.55 8.91
N ASP A 280 36.97 18.59 9.86
CA ASP A 280 35.93 17.58 10.05
C ASP A 280 35.12 17.35 8.76
N ALA A 281 34.76 18.43 8.06
CA ALA A 281 34.06 18.35 6.78
C ALA A 281 34.91 17.68 5.68
N GLU A 282 36.21 18.00 5.59
CA GLU A 282 37.14 17.33 4.65
C GLU A 282 37.30 15.83 4.97
N ASN A 283 37.46 15.51 6.25
CA ASN A 283 37.63 14.14 6.73
C ASN A 283 36.38 13.31 6.41
N LEU A 284 35.18 13.87 6.65
CA LEU A 284 33.93 13.22 6.28
C LEU A 284 33.84 12.98 4.76
N ILE A 285 34.15 13.99 3.93
CA ILE A 285 34.07 13.84 2.47
C ILE A 285 35.01 12.73 1.98
N THR A 286 36.20 12.61 2.59
CA THR A 286 37.16 11.55 2.29
C THR A 286 36.61 10.18 2.71
N ALA A 287 36.15 10.05 3.95
CA ALA A 287 35.53 8.84 4.48
C ALA A 287 34.32 8.38 3.67
N VAL A 288 33.48 9.31 3.21
CA VAL A 288 32.31 9.01 2.35
C VAL A 288 32.74 8.43 1.01
N ARG A 289 33.85 8.90 0.42
CA ARG A 289 34.37 8.34 -0.84
C ARG A 289 34.84 6.91 -0.63
N GLU A 290 35.67 6.69 0.39
CA GLU A 290 36.19 5.36 0.76
C GLU A 290 35.04 4.37 1.04
N ALA A 291 34.07 4.78 1.85
CA ALA A 291 32.91 3.96 2.15
C ALA A 291 32.03 3.71 0.92
N SER A 292 31.83 4.71 0.04
CA SER A 292 31.04 4.54 -1.18
C SER A 292 31.69 3.56 -2.17
N GLU A 293 33.03 3.53 -2.24
CA GLU A 293 33.80 2.57 -3.04
C GLU A 293 33.66 1.15 -2.49
N LYS A 294 33.76 0.98 -1.16
CA LYS A 294 33.61 -0.32 -0.49
C LYS A 294 32.18 -0.88 -0.58
N GLU A 295 31.17 -0.02 -0.44
CA GLU A 295 29.75 -0.39 -0.48
C GLU A 295 29.21 -0.61 -1.90
N GLY A 296 29.92 -0.14 -2.93
CA GLY A 296 29.48 -0.24 -4.32
C GLY A 296 28.34 0.72 -4.68
N GLY A 297 28.25 1.89 -4.03
CA GLY A 297 27.23 2.87 -4.38
C GLY A 297 27.23 4.14 -3.54
N ARG A 298 26.65 5.21 -4.07
CA ARG A 298 26.69 6.55 -3.46
C ARG A 298 25.96 6.65 -2.13
N ILE A 299 26.63 7.20 -1.11
CA ILE A 299 25.99 7.57 0.17
C ILE A 299 25.33 8.95 0.01
N SER A 300 24.02 9.03 0.24
CA SER A 300 23.23 10.24 0.02
C SER A 300 22.85 10.96 1.33
N LYS A 301 22.99 10.27 2.46
CA LYS A 301 22.53 10.69 3.78
C LYS A 301 23.41 10.06 4.85
N PHE A 302 23.63 10.79 5.93
CA PHE A 302 24.32 10.31 7.11
C PHE A 302 23.76 11.03 8.35
N SER A 303 23.96 10.45 9.52
CA SER A 303 23.67 11.05 10.81
C SER A 303 24.94 11.18 11.64
N VAL A 304 24.92 12.09 12.60
CA VAL A 304 25.95 12.23 13.62
C VAL A 304 25.29 11.89 14.95
N ASN A 305 25.89 11.00 15.73
CA ASN A 305 25.37 10.60 17.04
C ASN A 305 25.93 11.47 18.19
N GLU A 306 25.58 11.13 19.43
CA GLU A 306 26.02 11.86 20.62
C GLU A 306 27.54 11.76 20.89
N LEU A 307 28.20 10.72 20.38
CA LEU A 307 29.67 10.58 20.43
C LEU A 307 30.39 11.38 19.33
N ASN A 308 29.66 12.21 18.56
CA ASN A 308 30.16 12.89 17.36
C ASN A 308 30.71 11.94 16.30
N HIS A 309 30.26 10.70 16.26
CA HIS A 309 30.56 9.78 15.17
C HIS A 309 29.57 9.99 14.03
N ALA A 310 30.09 10.24 12.83
CA ALA A 310 29.30 10.23 11.61
C ALA A 310 29.06 8.79 11.16
N ILE A 311 27.79 8.44 10.95
CA ILE A 311 27.35 7.10 10.57
C ILE A 311 26.33 7.18 9.42
N TYR A 312 26.25 6.15 8.59
CA TYR A 312 25.20 6.02 7.57
C TYR A 312 24.46 4.70 7.73
N LEU A 313 23.21 4.65 7.26
CA LEU A 313 22.41 3.43 7.24
C LEU A 313 22.46 2.76 5.87
N ALA A 314 22.81 1.49 5.85
CA ALA A 314 22.72 0.63 4.68
C ALA A 314 22.33 -0.78 5.12
N ARG A 315 21.46 -1.44 4.35
CA ARG A 315 20.95 -2.80 4.64
C ARG A 315 20.44 -2.94 6.09
N SER A 316 19.77 -1.89 6.58
CA SER A 316 19.26 -1.78 7.95
C SER A 316 20.31 -1.89 9.06
N LYS A 317 21.58 -1.60 8.77
CA LYS A 317 22.66 -1.50 9.77
C LYS A 317 23.30 -0.13 9.72
N ALA A 318 23.78 0.34 10.86
CA ALA A 318 24.60 1.54 10.94
C ALA A 318 26.05 1.20 10.56
N HIS A 319 26.68 2.07 9.78
CA HIS A 319 28.05 1.96 9.33
C HIS A 319 28.82 3.24 9.68
N PHE A 320 30.06 3.09 10.11
CA PHE A 320 30.93 4.19 10.50
C PHE A 320 31.44 4.96 9.29
N LEU A 321 31.54 6.29 9.38
CA LEU A 321 32.28 7.13 8.44
C LEU A 321 33.54 7.67 9.10
N CYS A 322 33.38 8.51 10.12
CA CYS A 322 34.50 9.09 10.85
C CYS A 322 34.03 9.61 12.22
N ALA A 323 34.99 9.82 13.14
CA ALA A 323 34.77 10.60 14.34
C ALA A 323 35.03 12.07 14.02
N LEU A 324 34.14 12.95 14.47
CA LEU A 324 34.24 14.40 14.30
C LEU A 324 34.71 15.01 15.62
N GLU A 325 35.59 16.01 15.54
CA GLU A 325 36.07 16.71 16.73
C GLU A 325 35.05 17.77 17.20
N LYS A 326 34.50 18.56 16.28
CA LYS A 326 33.50 19.60 16.56
C LYS A 326 32.23 19.47 15.72
N GLY A 327 32.30 18.91 14.52
CA GLY A 327 31.18 18.78 13.58
C GLY A 327 31.29 19.75 12.40
N PHE A 328 30.15 20.25 11.89
CA PHE A 328 30.11 21.02 10.64
C PHE A 328 29.66 22.47 10.82
N GLU A 329 30.39 23.38 10.20
CA GLU A 329 30.06 24.80 10.20
C GLU A 329 29.12 25.13 9.04
N PHE A 330 27.98 25.75 9.33
CA PHE A 330 27.05 26.23 8.32
C PHE A 330 26.94 27.76 8.33
N PRO A 331 26.77 28.41 7.18
CA PRO A 331 26.53 29.84 7.11
C PRO A 331 25.30 30.23 7.94
N LYS A 332 25.44 31.23 8.80
CA LYS A 332 24.28 31.85 9.47
C LYS A 332 23.44 32.53 8.39
N LYS A 333 22.14 32.24 8.35
CA LYS A 333 21.21 32.95 7.45
C LYS A 333 21.35 34.44 7.76
N LYS A 334 21.79 35.26 6.79
CA LYS A 334 21.62 36.72 6.92
C LYS A 334 20.12 36.92 7.05
N GLY A 335 19.66 37.36 8.22
CA GLY A 335 18.25 37.70 8.43
C GLY A 335 17.83 38.64 7.31
N GLY A 336 16.88 38.21 6.49
CA GLY A 336 16.16 39.15 5.65
C GLY A 336 15.49 40.14 6.57
N LYS A 337 15.77 41.42 6.38
CA LYS A 337 14.98 42.51 6.96
C LYS A 337 13.53 42.37 6.54
#